data_AF-G9X2J7-F1
#
_entry.id   AF-G9X2J7-F1
#
_cell.length_a   1.000
_cell.length_b   1.000
_cell.length_c   1.000
_cell.angle_alpha   90.00
_cell.angle_beta   90.00
_cell.angle_gamma   90.00
#
_symmetry.space_group_name_H-M   'P 1'
#
loop_
_entity.id
_entity.type
_entity.pdbx_description
1 polymer ?
#
loop_
_entity_poly.entity_id
_entity_poly.type
_entity_poly.pdbx_seq_one_letter_code
_entity_poly.pdbx_strand_id
1 'polypeptide(L)'
;MFANFIAKVKQLRFIIYILFKFRGDRIMYEFLAYRVITGHLTCIPEKVTKTKRLVPERLRSPVLEILEESGFDGDGQPLASEQSGE
;
A
#
# COMPACT_ATOMS: atom_id res chain seq x y z
N MET A 1 10.27 27.91 4.22
CA MET A 1 11.40 27.08 4.71
C MET A 1 10.98 26.17 5.88
N PHE A 2 10.26 26.70 6.88
CA PHE A 2 9.80 25.96 8.07
C PHE A 2 8.80 24.81 7.78
N ALA A 3 7.81 25.03 6.90
CA ALA A 3 6.84 24.00 6.53
C ALA A 3 7.47 22.77 5.87
N ASN A 4 8.52 22.99 5.07
CA ASN A 4 9.25 21.93 4.37
C ASN A 4 10.12 21.12 5.35
N PHE A 5 10.67 21.78 6.37
CA PHE A 5 11.37 21.13 7.48
C PHE A 5 10.42 20.25 8.31
N ILE A 6 9.23 20.76 8.66
CA ILE A 6 8.20 19.99 9.39
C ILE A 6 7.74 18.78 8.57
N ALA A 7 7.52 18.94 7.26
CA ALA A 7 7.16 17.84 6.37
C ALA A 7 8.25 16.76 6.33
N LYS A 8 9.52 17.16 6.22
CA LYS A 8 10.65 16.21 6.27
C LYS A 8 10.80 15.52 7.62
N VAL A 9 10.56 16.21 8.73
CA VAL A 9 10.57 15.61 10.07
C VAL A 9 9.42 14.60 10.24
N LYS A 10 8.22 14.90 9.71
CA LYS A 10 7.09 13.97 9.71
C LYS A 10 7.37 12.73 8.85
N GLN A 11 7.94 12.91 7.65
CA GLN A 11 8.38 11.80 6.81
C GLN A 11 9.44 10.94 7.48
N LEU A 12 10.43 11.56 8.13
CA LEU A 12 11.48 10.84 8.85
C LEU A 12 10.92 10.08 10.05
N ARG A 13 9.99 10.66 10.82
CA ARG A 13 9.30 9.95 11.92
C ARG A 13 8.46 8.79 11.41
N PHE A 14 7.82 8.94 10.25
CA PHE A 14 7.08 7.84 9.62
C PHE A 14 8.02 6.70 9.20
N ILE A 15 9.14 7.04 8.54
CA ILE A 15 10.17 6.06 8.15
C ILE A 15 10.74 5.35 9.40
N ILE A 16 11.06 6.08 10.46
CA ILE A 16 11.59 5.51 11.71
C ILE A 16 10.52 4.65 12.42
N TYR A 17 9.27 5.10 12.49
CA TYR A 17 8.16 4.32 13.08
C TYR A 17 7.94 3.00 12.36
N ILE A 18 7.97 3.05 11.03
CA ILE A 18 7.90 1.89 10.14
C ILE A 18 9.08 0.93 10.41
N LEU A 19 10.32 1.46 10.48
CA LEU A 19 11.54 0.67 10.73
C LEU A 19 11.60 0.05 12.13
N PHE A 20 11.08 0.73 13.16
CA PHE A 20 11.18 0.27 14.57
C PHE A 20 10.02 -0.64 15.01
N LYS A 21 8.82 -0.47 14.46
CA LYS A 21 7.61 -1.19 14.92
C LYS A 21 7.36 -2.50 14.16
N PHE A 22 7.88 -2.64 12.95
CA PHE A 22 7.64 -3.81 12.10
C PHE A 22 8.97 -4.40 11.64
N ARG A 23 9.25 -5.66 12.01
CA ARG A 23 10.48 -6.38 11.63
C ARG A 23 10.59 -6.47 10.11
N GLY A 24 11.48 -5.67 9.52
CA GLY A 24 12.29 -5.93 8.32
C GLY A 24 11.59 -6.25 6.99
N ASP A 25 10.80 -7.32 6.93
CA ASP A 25 10.44 -7.96 5.65
C ASP A 25 9.07 -7.53 5.11
N ARG A 26 8.10 -7.17 5.98
CA ARG A 26 6.74 -6.82 5.54
C ARG A 26 6.51 -5.35 5.18
N ILE A 27 7.41 -4.45 5.58
CA ILE A 27 7.28 -2.99 5.39
C ILE A 27 7.04 -2.61 3.93
N MET A 28 7.84 -3.18 3.03
CA MET A 28 7.77 -2.85 1.61
C MET A 28 6.44 -3.32 1.01
N TYR A 29 5.95 -4.48 1.44
CA TYR A 29 4.68 -5.03 0.96
C TYR A 29 3.48 -4.23 1.50
N GLU A 30 3.50 -3.86 2.77
CA GLU A 30 2.48 -2.99 3.38
C GLU A 30 2.43 -1.61 2.70
N PHE A 31 3.59 -1.03 2.40
CA PHE A 31 3.66 0.23 1.66
C PHE A 31 3.08 0.10 0.25
N LEU A 32 3.40 -0.98 -0.46
CA LEU A 32 2.87 -1.24 -1.80
C LEU A 32 1.35 -1.51 -1.76
N ALA A 33 0.85 -2.26 -0.78
CA ALA A 33 -0.58 -2.50 -0.56
C ALA A 33 -1.33 -1.18 -0.30
N TYR A 34 -0.80 -0.32 0.57
CA TYR A 34 -1.36 1.02 0.79
C TYR A 34 -1.43 1.85 -0.50
N ARG A 35 -0.40 1.76 -1.35
CA ARG A 35 -0.37 2.45 -2.65
C ARG A 35 -1.38 1.85 -3.63
N VAL A 36 -1.73 0.57 -3.51
CA VAL A 36 -2.82 -0.06 -4.28
C VAL A 36 -4.18 0.46 -3.80
N ILE A 37 -4.44 0.45 -2.48
CA ILE A 37 -5.68 0.96 -1.86
C ILE A 37 -5.94 2.42 -2.25
N THR A 38 -4.89 3.25 -2.24
CA THR A 38 -4.99 4.69 -2.60
C THR A 38 -5.01 4.94 -4.11
N GLY A 39 -5.06 3.89 -4.94
CA GLY A 39 -5.22 3.98 -6.39
C GLY A 39 -3.96 4.40 -7.15
N HIS A 40 -2.79 4.43 -6.50
CA HIS A 40 -1.52 4.77 -7.13
C HIS A 40 -0.84 3.58 -7.81
N LEU A 41 -1.11 2.37 -7.32
CA LEU A 41 -0.64 1.11 -7.89
C LEU A 41 -1.82 0.17 -8.14
N THR A 42 -1.61 -0.85 -8.95
CA THR A 42 -2.52 -1.99 -9.11
C THR A 42 -1.71 -3.29 -9.12
N CYS A 43 -2.28 -4.37 -8.62
CA CYS A 43 -1.78 -5.73 -8.83
C CYS A 43 -2.38 -6.37 -10.09
N ILE A 44 -3.31 -5.72 -10.77
CA ILE A 44 -4.02 -6.23 -11.95
C ILE A 44 -3.37 -5.67 -13.24
N PRO A 45 -2.66 -6.48 -14.04
CA PRO A 45 -1.97 -6.02 -15.25
C PRO A 45 -2.88 -5.29 -16.25
N GLU A 46 -4.12 -5.74 -16.38
CA GLU A 46 -5.12 -5.21 -17.32
C GLU A 46 -5.59 -3.80 -16.93
N LYS A 47 -5.42 -3.40 -15.66
CA LYS A 47 -5.84 -2.09 -15.13
C LYS A 47 -4.71 -1.07 -15.03
N VAL A 48 -3.53 -1.38 -15.58
CA VAL A 48 -2.38 -0.49 -15.57
C VAL A 48 -2.62 0.70 -16.49
N THR A 49 -2.31 1.89 -16.01
CA THR A 49 -2.44 3.15 -16.78
C THR A 49 -1.19 4.01 -16.62
N LYS A 50 -1.13 5.16 -17.31
CA LYS A 50 -0.03 6.13 -17.15
C LYS A 50 0.11 6.62 -15.70
N THR A 51 -0.99 6.69 -14.95
CA THR A 51 -1.05 7.21 -13.57
C THR A 51 -1.08 6.11 -12.50
N LYS A 52 -1.65 4.93 -12.81
CA LYS A 52 -1.72 3.75 -11.93
C LYS A 52 -0.76 2.66 -12.42
N ARG A 53 0.36 2.45 -11.73
CA ARG A 53 1.42 1.53 -12.18
C ARG A 53 1.25 0.12 -11.62
N LEU A 54 1.74 -0.89 -12.35
CA LEU A 54 1.74 -2.28 -11.89
C LEU A 54 2.74 -2.46 -10.73
N VAL A 55 2.33 -3.19 -9.69
CA VAL A 55 3.25 -3.69 -8.66
C VAL A 55 4.27 -4.64 -9.32
N PRO A 56 5.58 -4.52 -9.00
CA PRO A 56 6.60 -5.42 -9.52
C PRO A 56 6.24 -6.88 -9.27
N GLU A 57 6.40 -7.73 -10.29
CA GLU A 57 5.94 -9.11 -10.28
C GLU A 57 6.42 -9.91 -9.06
N ARG A 58 7.72 -9.81 -8.74
CA ARG A 58 8.33 -10.48 -7.57
C ARG A 58 7.74 -10.06 -6.22
N LEU A 59 7.03 -8.93 -6.16
CA LEU A 59 6.44 -8.38 -4.93
C LEU A 59 4.91 -8.49 -4.93
N ARG A 60 4.30 -8.99 -6.02
CA ARG A 60 2.84 -8.96 -6.19
C ARG A 60 2.13 -9.91 -5.23
N SER A 61 2.59 -11.15 -5.10
CA SER A 61 2.00 -12.14 -4.19
C SER A 61 1.94 -11.66 -2.73
N PRO A 62 3.05 -11.20 -2.10
CA PRO A 62 2.98 -10.73 -0.72
C PRO A 62 2.17 -9.44 -0.56
N VAL A 63 2.02 -8.63 -1.62
CA VAL A 63 1.13 -7.45 -1.61
C VAL A 63 -0.33 -7.87 -1.69
N LEU A 64 -0.67 -8.89 -2.49
CA LEU A 64 -2.01 -9.45 -2.57
C LEU A 64 -2.45 -10.08 -1.25
N GLU A 65 -1.57 -10.82 -0.58
CA GLU A 65 -1.85 -11.39 0.75
C GLU A 65 -2.23 -10.29 1.76
N ILE A 66 -1.51 -9.18 1.77
CA ILE A 66 -1.80 -8.06 2.67
C ILE A 66 -3.11 -7.36 2.30
N LEU A 67 -3.40 -7.20 1.00
CA LEU A 67 -4.66 -6.63 0.53
C LEU A 67 -5.84 -7.50 0.97
N GLU A 68 -5.75 -8.81 0.80
CA GLU A 68 -6.77 -9.77 1.20
C GLU A 68 -6.95 -9.80 2.73
N GLU A 69 -5.86 -9.85 3.51
CA GLU A 69 -5.87 -9.70 4.98
C GLU A 69 -6.55 -8.39 5.42
N SER A 70 -6.49 -7.36 4.59
CA SER A 70 -7.05 -6.03 4.86
C SER A 70 -8.45 -5.81 4.26
N GLY A 71 -9.05 -6.81 3.61
CA GLY A 71 -10.40 -6.70 3.02
C GLY A 71 -10.45 -6.02 1.64
N PHE A 72 -9.34 -5.95 0.91
CA PHE A 72 -9.24 -5.30 -0.40
C PHE A 72 -8.85 -6.29 -1.52
N ASP A 73 -9.31 -6.02 -2.74
CA ASP A 73 -8.90 -6.72 -3.94
C ASP A 73 -7.54 -6.21 -4.49
N GLY A 74 -7.03 -6.87 -5.52
CA GLY A 74 -5.79 -6.49 -6.19
C GLY A 74 -5.79 -5.11 -6.88
N ASP A 75 -6.93 -4.42 -6.93
CA ASP A 75 -7.06 -3.07 -7.46
C ASP A 75 -7.31 -2.01 -6.38
N GLY A 76 -7.36 -2.44 -5.11
CA GLY A 76 -7.62 -1.61 -3.95
C GLY A 76 -9.10 -1.36 -3.68
N GLN A 77 -10.01 -2.12 -4.29
CA GLN A 77 -11.44 -2.03 -4.01
C GLN A 77 -11.80 -2.90 -2.80
N PRO A 78 -12.73 -2.48 -1.93
CA PRO A 78 -13.23 -3.33 -0.85
C PRO A 78 -13.81 -4.63 -1.41
N LEU A 79 -13.48 -5.76 -0.79
CA LEU A 79 -14.10 -7.05 -1.10
C LEU A 79 -15.58 -6.98 -0.71
N ALA A 80 -16.45 -7.52 -1.57
CA ALA A 80 -17.90 -7.41 -1.44
C ALA A 80 -18.45 -7.94 -0.10
N SER A 81 -17.69 -8.78 0.62
CA SER A 81 -18.03 -9.33 1.93
C SER A 81 -18.02 -8.31 3.08
N GLU A 82 -17.42 -7.11 2.94
CA GLU A 82 -17.50 -6.05 3.96
C GLU A 82 -18.56 -4.99 3.68
N GLN A 83 -19.27 -5.05 2.54
CA GLN A 83 -20.39 -4.12 2.25
C GLN A 83 -21.73 -4.60 2.83
N SER A 84 -21.82 -5.85 3.30
CA SER A 84 -22.97 -6.36 4.06
C SER A 84 -22.72 -6.17 5.56
N GLY A 85 -22.85 -4.93 6.04
CA GLY A 85 -23.12 -4.69 7.46
C GLY A 85 -24.58 -5.05 7.73
N GLU A 86 -24.81 -6.20 8.37
CA GLU A 86 -25.98 -6.42 9.22
C GLU A 86 -25.76 -5.80 10.60
#